data_AF-A0A3D5DQK6-F1
#
_entry.id   AF-A0A3D5DQK6-F1
#
_cell.length_a   1.000
_cell.length_b   1.000
_cell.length_c   1.000
_cell.angle_alpha   90.00
_cell.angle_beta   90.00
_cell.angle_gamma   90.00
#
_symmetry.space_group_name_H-M   'P 1'
#
loop_
_entity.id
_entity.type
_entity.pdbx_description
1 polymer ?
#
loop_
_entity_poly.entity_id
_entity_poly.type
_entity_poly.pdbx_seq_one_letter_code
_entity_poly.pdbx_strand_id
1 'polypeptide(L)' 'MLTTPDEWSPELALALRSLLQQAIDHGCPIVVSVRADAPADEISGLQARIRALVRESGLAA' A
#
# COMPACT_ATOMS: atom_id res chain seq x y z
N MET A 1 8.41 -0.36 -1.68
CA MET A 1 7.93 -1.76 -1.62
C MET A 1 6.96 -1.92 -0.45
N LEU A 2 5.82 -2.58 -0.69
CA LEU A 2 4.92 -3.05 0.36
C LEU A 2 5.50 -4.35 0.90
N THR A 3 5.72 -4.40 2.21
CA THR A 3 6.18 -5.58 2.93
C THR A 3 4.97 -6.45 3.22
N THR A 4 4.97 -7.68 2.72
CA THR A 4 3.96 -8.68 3.09
C THR A 4 4.39 -9.40 4.37
N PRO A 5 3.45 -9.90 5.19
CA PRO A 5 3.79 -10.70 6.35
C PRO A 5 4.58 -11.96 5.97
N ASP A 6 5.55 -12.36 6.78
CA ASP A 6 6.44 -13.50 6.50
C ASP A 6 5.69 -14.83 6.55
N GLU A 7 4.58 -14.89 7.27
CA GLU A 7 3.70 -16.04 7.38
C GLU A 7 2.82 -16.26 6.13
N TRP A 8 2.80 -15.31 5.20
CA TRP A 8 2.05 -15.46 3.95
C TRP A 8 2.78 -16.36 2.97
N SER A 9 2.02 -17.23 2.30
CA SER A 9 2.60 -18.00 1.20
C SER A 9 3.00 -17.07 0.04
N PRO A 10 4.00 -17.46 -0.78
CA PRO A 10 4.41 -16.68 -1.94
C PRO A 10 3.26 -16.38 -2.91
N GLU A 11 2.33 -17.32 -3.06
CA GLU A 11 1.15 -17.18 -3.92
C GLU A 11 0.20 -16.10 -3.38
N LEU A 12 0.03 -16.03 -2.06
CA LEU A 12 -0.80 -15.03 -1.41
C LEU A 12 -0.20 -13.63 -1.55
N ALA A 13 1.12 -13.51 -1.38
CA ALA A 13 1.85 -12.26 -1.60
C ALA A 13 1.75 -11.79 -3.07
N LEU A 14 1.85 -12.71 -4.03
CA LEU A 14 1.70 -12.41 -5.44
C LEU A 14 0.26 -11.97 -5.78
N ALA A 15 -0.74 -12.67 -5.24
CA ALA A 15 -2.15 -12.32 -5.43
C ALA A 15 -2.47 -10.91 -4.91
N LEU A 16 -1.97 -10.55 -3.71
CA LEU A 16 -2.11 -9.20 -3.18
C LEU A 16 -1.47 -8.16 -4.11
N ARG A 17 -0.26 -8.43 -4.63
CA ARG A 17 0.41 -7.51 -5.54
C ARG A 17 -0.41 -7.28 -6.82
N SER A 18 -0.97 -8.34 -7.39
CA SER A 18 -1.83 -8.24 -8.58
C SER A 18 -3.11 -7.44 -8.31
N LEU A 19 -3.76 -7.67 -7.16
CA LEU A 19 -4.96 -6.93 -6.76
C LEU A 19 -4.66 -5.44 -6.54
N LEU A 20 -3.53 -5.12 -5.91
CA LEU A 20 -3.12 -3.74 -5.70
C LEU A 20 -2.79 -3.03 -7.02
N GLN A 21 -2.09 -3.71 -7.93
CA GLN A 21 -1.84 -3.15 -9.26
C GLN A 21 -3.15 -2.88 -10.00
N GLN A 22 -4.09 -3.82 -9.96
CA GLN A 22 -5.39 -3.64 -10.59
C GLN A 22 -6.18 -2.48 -9.95
N ALA A 23 -6.17 -2.36 -8.61
CA ALA A 23 -6.83 -1.25 -7.91
C ALA A 23 -6.23 0.11 -8.31
N ILE A 24 -4.91 0.18 -8.46
CA ILE A 24 -4.20 1.37 -8.95
C ILE A 24 -4.66 1.69 -10.38
N ASP A 25 -4.62 0.73 -11.29
CA ASP A 25 -4.95 0.94 -12.70
C ASP A 25 -6.41 1.41 -12.90
N HIS A 26 -7.31 1.03 -11.99
CA HIS A 26 -8.72 1.41 -12.01
C HIS A 26 -9.04 2.66 -11.17
N GLY A 27 -8.03 3.28 -10.54
CA GLY A 27 -8.22 4.46 -9.68
C GLY A 27 -9.03 4.17 -8.40
N CYS A 28 -9.02 2.93 -7.92
CA CYS A 28 -9.74 2.54 -6.71
C CYS A 28 -9.11 3.17 -5.45
N PRO A 29 -9.91 3.59 -4.47
CA PRO A 29 -9.40 4.11 -3.21
C PRO A 29 -8.71 3.01 -2.40
N ILE A 30 -7.48 3.29 -1.93
CA ILE A 30 -6.76 2.41 -1.00
C ILE A 30 -7.02 2.88 0.43
N VAL A 31 -7.65 2.03 1.23
CA VAL A 31 -7.89 2.27 2.66
C VAL A 31 -6.93 1.40 3.46
N VAL A 32 -6.18 2.03 4.37
CA VAL A 32 -5.22 1.33 5.24
C VAL A 32 -5.62 1.57 6.70
N SER A 33 -5.76 0.49 7.46
CA SER A 33 -6.01 0.57 8.90
C SER A 33 -4.71 0.88 9.63
N VAL A 34 -4.77 1.81 10.58
CA VAL A 34 -3.64 2.16 11.44
C VAL A 34 -3.99 1.81 12.88
N ARG A 35 -3.01 1.34 13.65
CA ARG A 35 -3.20 1.11 15.09
C ARG A 35 -3.48 2.44 15.78
N ALA A 36 -4.35 2.41 16.80
CA ALA A 36 -4.72 3.60 17.56
C ALA A 36 -3.55 4.23 18.32
N ASP A 37 -2.54 3.41 18.66
CA ASP A 37 -1.33 3.81 19.39
C ASP A 37 -0.12 4.02 18.47
N ALA A 38 -0.32 4.05 17.15
CA ALA A 38 0.76 4.32 16.21
C ALA A 38 1.33 5.73 16.44
N PRO A 39 2.66 5.87 16.61
CA PRO A 39 3.28 7.16 16.81
C PRO A 39 3.22 8.01 15.52
N ALA A 40 3.25 9.34 15.69
CA ALA A 40 2.99 10.28 14.60
C ALA A 40 4.01 10.21 13.45
N ASP A 41 5.24 9.80 13.75
CA ASP A 41 6.30 9.54 12.78
C ASP A 41 6.00 8.31 11.91
N GLU A 42 5.46 7.23 12.49
CA GLU A 42 5.03 6.04 11.76
C GLU A 42 3.87 6.37 10.80
N ILE A 43 2.89 7.15 11.26
CA ILE A 43 1.79 7.63 10.42
C ILE A 43 2.32 8.49 9.26
N SER A 44 3.24 9.41 9.55
CA SER A 44 3.84 10.30 8.54
C SER A 44 4.65 9.49 7.51
N GLY A 45 5.39 8.48 7.95
CA GLY A 45 6.12 7.56 7.08
C GLY A 45 5.19 6.75 6.17
N LEU A 46 4.06 6.27 6.70
CA LEU A 46 3.03 5.57 5.91
C LEU A 46 2.46 6.49 4.83
N GLN A 47 2.08 7.73 5.19
CA GLN A 47 1.57 8.71 4.23
C GLN A 47 2.59 9.02 3.12
N ALA A 48 3.87 9.17 3.46
CA ALA A 48 4.93 9.41 2.50
C ALA A 48 5.08 8.26 1.50
N ARG A 49 5.01 7.00 1.97
CA ARG A 49 5.05 5.79 1.12
C ARG A 49 3.85 5.70 0.19
N ILE A 50 2.64 6.00 0.69
CA ILE A 50 1.43 6.02 -0.13
C ILE A 50 1.54 7.10 -1.22
N ARG A 51 1.98 8.32 -0.87
CA ARG A 51 2.19 9.39 -1.87
C ARG A 51 3.23 9.02 -2.93
N ALA A 52 4.30 8.33 -2.55
CA ALA A 52 5.28 7.84 -3.51
C ALA A 52 4.66 6.84 -4.49
N LEU A 53 3.90 5.88 -3.99
CA LEU A 53 3.19 4.88 -4.81
C LEU A 53 2.16 5.51 -5.76
N VAL A 54 1.43 6.55 -5.32
CA VAL A 54 0.49 7.31 -6.17
C VAL A 54 1.22 8.11 -7.25
N ARG A 55 2.36 8.74 -6.94
CA ARG A 55 3.16 9.43 -7.95
C ARG A 55 3.76 8.48 -8.99
N GLU A 56 4.29 7.35 -8.53
CA GLU A 56 4.93 6.34 -9.39
C GLU A 56 3.93 5.61 -10.30
N SER A 57 2.66 5.57 -9.92
CA SER A 57 1.60 4.94 -10.72
C SER A 57 0.99 5.84 -11.80
N GLY A 58 1.38 7.11 -11.88
CA GLY A 58 0.77 8.06 -12.83
C GLY A 58 -0.66 8.47 -12.47
N LEU A 59 -1.19 8.02 -11.33
CA LEU A 59 -2.48 8.43 -10.77
C LEU A 59 -2.49 9.87 -10.23
N ALA A 60 -1.30 10.48 -10.10
CA ALA A 60 -1.15 11.86 -9.65
C ALA A 60 -1.31 12.91 -10.78
N ALA A 61 -1.90 12.53 -11.92
CA ALA A 61 -2.18 13.42 -13.05
C ALA A 61 -3.27 14.45 -12.74
#